data_AF-A0A327JP62-F1
#
_entry.id   AF-A0A327JP62-F1
#
_cell.length_a   1.000
_cell.length_b   1.000
_cell.length_c   1.000
_cell.angle_alpha   90.00
_cell.angle_beta   90.00
_cell.angle_gamma   90.00
#
_symmetry.space_group_name_H-M   'P 1'
#
loop_
_entity.id
_entity.type
_entity.pdbx_description
1 polymer ?
#
loop_
_entity_poly.entity_id
_entity_poly.type
_entity_poly.pdbx_seq_one_letter_code
_entity_poly.pdbx_strand_id
1 'polypeptide(L)'
;PAQHRTAAVLYATAVTVTAFLAAAMSAHMIGLMAGLGLGAGAAVWMSALRGVGQSTARLGEVALGGRSDPLALGTLAAALLPLGFVVGLWGGVSLTAAAVFALAYGAGNGLMTVVRGTQPLVLFDHATYGALVGRLTAASFFVSAAAPVTYAAVIDRFGAGVALIGSAVLGVIVLACAATLLLIFRRREEISGP
;
A
#
# COMPACT_ATOMS: atom_id res chain seq x y z
N PRO A 1 -13.49 10.61 22.21
CA PRO A 1 -13.29 11.77 21.30
C PRO A 1 -11.89 11.85 20.67
N ALA A 2 -10.81 11.95 21.46
CA ALA A 2 -9.44 12.09 20.92
C ALA A 2 -8.91 10.85 20.18
N GLN A 3 -9.17 9.65 20.70
CA GLN A 3 -8.73 8.39 20.08
C GLN A 3 -9.41 8.10 18.73
N HIS A 4 -10.69 8.44 18.57
CA HIS A 4 -11.40 8.35 17.28
C HIS A 4 -10.78 9.28 16.23
N ARG A 5 -10.37 10.49 16.65
CA ARG A 5 -9.67 11.44 15.78
C ARG A 5 -8.30 10.90 15.36
N THR A 6 -7.54 10.30 16.29
CA THR A 6 -6.27 9.65 15.98
C THR A 6 -6.45 8.51 14.98
N ALA A 7 -7.41 7.61 15.20
CA ALA A 7 -7.70 6.51 14.28
C ALA A 7 -8.10 7.02 12.88
N ALA A 8 -8.93 8.07 12.81
CA ALA A 8 -9.30 8.72 11.56
C ALA A 8 -8.09 9.29 10.81
N VAL A 9 -7.17 9.98 11.50
CA VAL A 9 -5.96 10.55 10.89
C VAL A 9 -5.01 9.47 10.40
N LEU A 10 -4.76 8.43 11.20
CA LEU A 10 -3.90 7.31 10.81
C LEU A 10 -4.46 6.57 9.59
N TYR A 11 -5.76 6.27 9.61
CA TYR A 11 -6.45 5.62 8.49
C TYR A 11 -6.42 6.51 7.24
N ALA A 12 -6.77 7.80 7.35
CA ALA A 12 -6.73 8.75 6.25
C ALA A 12 -5.35 8.85 5.61
N THR A 13 -4.31 8.90 6.43
CA THR A 13 -2.91 8.96 5.98
C THR A 13 -2.54 7.69 5.23
N ALA A 14 -2.80 6.52 5.80
CA ALA A 14 -2.52 5.23 5.16
C ALA A 14 -3.25 5.09 3.81
N VAL A 15 -4.54 5.44 3.76
CA VAL A 15 -5.37 5.42 2.56
C VAL A 15 -4.82 6.35 1.48
N THR A 16 -4.47 7.59 1.85
CA THR A 16 -4.00 8.62 0.91
C THR A 16 -2.63 8.23 0.34
N VAL A 17 -1.68 7.86 1.21
CA VAL A 17 -0.32 7.48 0.78
C VAL A 17 -0.35 6.21 -0.07
N THR A 18 -1.16 5.22 0.30
CA THR A 18 -1.32 4.00 -0.51
C THR A 18 -1.93 4.30 -1.87
N ALA A 19 -2.91 5.21 -1.96
CA ALA A 19 -3.49 5.63 -3.23
C ALA A 19 -2.49 6.39 -4.10
N PHE A 20 -1.62 7.20 -3.50
CA PHE A 20 -0.55 7.91 -4.19
C PHE A 20 0.46 6.92 -4.79
N LEU A 21 0.94 5.96 -3.98
CA LEU A 21 1.83 4.88 -4.44
C LEU A 21 1.16 4.03 -5.54
N ALA A 22 -0.13 3.72 -5.40
CA ALA A 22 -0.89 2.96 -6.39
C ALA A 22 -0.91 3.63 -7.76
N ALA A 23 -1.19 4.94 -7.79
CA ALA A 23 -1.20 5.75 -9.00
C ALA A 23 0.20 5.88 -9.60
N ALA A 24 1.21 6.19 -8.79
CA ALA A 24 2.60 6.28 -9.22
C ALA A 24 3.11 4.99 -9.86
N MET A 25 2.95 3.84 -9.18
CA MET A 25 3.38 2.55 -9.72
C MET A 25 2.55 2.11 -10.93
N SER A 26 1.28 2.51 -11.02
CA SER A 26 0.50 2.24 -12.24
C SER A 26 1.08 2.95 -13.46
N ALA A 27 1.60 4.16 -13.29
CA ALA A 27 2.18 4.94 -14.37
C ALA A 27 3.63 4.56 -14.67
N HIS A 28 4.44 4.28 -13.64
CA HIS A 28 5.90 4.32 -13.76
C HIS A 28 6.61 3.00 -13.47
N MET A 29 5.93 1.92 -13.07
CA MET A 29 6.63 0.70 -12.63
C MET A 29 7.50 0.06 -13.71
N ILE A 30 7.05 0.04 -14.97
CA ILE A 30 7.87 -0.43 -16.10
C ILE A 30 9.10 0.48 -16.27
N GLY A 31 8.89 1.80 -16.25
CA GLY A 31 9.96 2.80 -16.35
C GLY A 31 10.95 2.73 -15.19
N LEU A 32 10.50 2.41 -13.98
CA LEU A 32 11.36 2.22 -12.81
C LEU A 32 12.26 0.99 -12.99
N MET A 33 11.70 -0.14 -13.42
CA MET A 33 12.50 -1.35 -13.68
C MET A 33 13.51 -1.11 -14.80
N ALA A 34 13.10 -0.47 -15.89
CA ALA A 34 13.99 -0.11 -16.98
C ALA A 34 15.08 0.88 -16.54
N GLY A 35 14.71 1.91 -15.77
CA GLY A 35 15.62 2.92 -15.23
C GLY A 35 16.59 2.38 -14.17
N LEU A 36 16.32 1.22 -13.57
CA LEU A 36 17.26 0.50 -12.72
C LEU A 36 18.26 -0.37 -13.53
N GLY A 37 18.08 -0.48 -14.85
CA GLY A 37 18.97 -1.24 -15.74
C GLY A 37 18.37 -2.54 -16.28
N LEU A 38 17.11 -2.85 -15.97
CA LEU A 38 16.47 -4.06 -16.50
C LEU A 38 16.11 -3.85 -17.98
N GLY A 39 16.42 -4.82 -18.84
CA GLY A 39 16.08 -4.74 -20.27
C GLY A 39 14.59 -4.55 -20.52
N ALA A 40 14.22 -3.76 -21.53
CA ALA A 40 12.84 -3.29 -21.75
C ALA A 40 11.78 -4.42 -21.76
N GLY A 41 12.07 -5.54 -22.45
CA GLY A 41 11.17 -6.70 -22.46
C GLY A 41 11.01 -7.34 -21.08
N ALA A 42 12.10 -7.50 -20.34
CA ALA A 42 12.06 -8.01 -18.97
C ALA A 42 11.33 -7.06 -18.02
N ALA A 43 11.52 -5.75 -18.16
CA ALA A 43 10.79 -4.74 -17.38
C ALA A 43 9.27 -4.85 -17.54
N VAL A 44 8.78 -5.10 -18.77
CA VAL A 44 7.35 -5.34 -19.04
C VAL A 44 6.87 -6.62 -18.35
N TRP A 45 7.56 -7.75 -18.56
CA TRP A 45 7.16 -9.03 -17.98
C TRP A 45 7.17 -9.02 -16.45
N MET A 46 8.23 -8.48 -15.85
CA MET A 46 8.33 -8.39 -14.38
C MET A 46 7.26 -7.46 -13.82
N SER A 47 6.98 -6.32 -14.46
CA SER A 47 5.93 -5.40 -14.00
C SER A 47 4.53 -6.02 -14.08
N ALA A 48 4.27 -6.87 -15.07
CA ALA A 48 3.00 -7.58 -15.22
C ALA A 48 2.69 -8.52 -14.04
N LEU A 49 3.73 -9.05 -13.36
CA LEU A 49 3.56 -9.90 -12.17
C LEU A 49 2.87 -9.17 -11.00
N ARG A 50 2.83 -7.83 -11.02
CA ARG A 50 2.01 -7.05 -10.07
C ARG A 50 0.55 -7.51 -10.09
N GLY A 51 -0.03 -7.71 -11.27
CA GLY A 51 -1.42 -8.14 -11.41
C GLY A 51 -1.66 -9.54 -10.83
N VAL A 52 -0.67 -10.42 -11.00
CA VAL A 52 -0.67 -11.76 -10.41
C VAL A 52 -0.67 -11.67 -8.89
N GLY A 53 0.31 -10.97 -8.29
CA GLY A 53 0.39 -10.79 -6.84
C GLY A 53 -0.86 -10.15 -6.25
N GLN A 54 -1.44 -9.17 -6.94
CA GLN A 54 -2.68 -8.51 -6.52
C GLN A 54 -3.87 -9.46 -6.50
N SER A 55 -4.02 -10.26 -7.55
CA SER A 55 -5.16 -11.18 -7.69
C SER A 55 -5.02 -12.36 -6.73
N THR A 56 -3.83 -12.95 -6.61
CA THR A 56 -3.58 -14.08 -5.71
C THR A 56 -3.78 -13.72 -4.25
N ALA A 57 -3.34 -12.52 -3.82
CA ALA A 57 -3.54 -12.09 -2.44
C ALA A 57 -5.03 -11.88 -2.10
N ARG A 58 -5.82 -11.32 -3.03
CA ARG A 58 -7.27 -11.19 -2.86
C ARG A 58 -7.97 -12.54 -2.82
N LEU A 59 -7.62 -13.44 -3.73
CA LEU A 59 -8.17 -14.79 -3.75
C LEU A 59 -7.81 -15.57 -2.47
N GLY A 60 -6.59 -15.39 -1.95
CA GLY A 60 -6.17 -15.96 -0.68
C GLY A 60 -7.04 -15.48 0.48
N GLU A 61 -7.29 -14.17 0.57
CA GLU A 61 -8.16 -13.60 1.61
C GLU A 61 -9.62 -14.10 1.50
N VAL A 62 -10.15 -14.20 0.28
CA VAL A 62 -11.48 -14.77 0.05
C VAL A 62 -11.52 -16.25 0.42
N ALA A 63 -10.49 -17.02 0.09
CA ALA A 63 -10.38 -18.44 0.42
C ALA A 63 -10.27 -18.70 1.93
N LEU A 64 -9.67 -17.77 2.69
CA LEU A 64 -9.68 -17.77 4.16
C LEU A 64 -11.06 -17.41 4.77
N GLY A 65 -12.06 -17.14 3.92
CA GLY A 65 -13.44 -16.85 4.32
C GLY A 65 -13.64 -15.44 4.85
N GLY A 66 -12.73 -14.50 4.57
CA GLY A 66 -12.79 -13.13 5.11
C GLY A 66 -12.74 -13.09 6.65
N ARG A 67 -12.21 -14.13 7.28
CA ARG A 67 -12.11 -14.26 8.74
C ARG A 67 -10.86 -13.58 9.30
N SER A 68 -10.03 -12.99 8.45
CA SER A 68 -8.83 -12.27 8.86
C SER A 68 -9.23 -11.03 9.65
N ASP A 69 -8.56 -10.80 10.78
CA ASP A 69 -8.71 -9.53 11.51
C ASP A 69 -8.35 -8.35 10.58
N PRO A 70 -9.27 -7.40 10.32
CA PRO A 70 -9.05 -6.31 9.36
C PRO A 70 -7.82 -5.45 9.67
N LEU A 71 -7.48 -5.28 10.96
CA LEU A 71 -6.33 -4.49 11.38
C LEU A 71 -5.01 -5.24 11.15
N ALA A 72 -4.96 -6.54 11.48
CA ALA A 72 -3.83 -7.40 11.21
C ALA A 72 -3.59 -7.56 9.70
N LEU A 73 -4.66 -7.78 8.92
CA LEU A 73 -4.58 -7.87 7.46
C LEU A 73 -4.05 -6.56 6.86
N GLY A 74 -4.52 -5.41 7.35
CA GLY A 74 -4.01 -4.10 6.94
C GLY A 74 -2.54 -3.90 7.28
N THR A 75 -2.09 -4.41 8.43
CA THR A 75 -0.68 -4.34 8.83
C THR A 75 0.19 -5.24 7.95
N LEU A 76 -0.27 -6.46 7.65
CA LEU A 76 0.40 -7.37 6.72
C LEU A 76 0.52 -6.75 5.32
N ALA A 77 -0.60 -6.23 4.79
CA ALA A 77 -0.63 -5.56 3.50
C ALA A 77 0.33 -4.35 3.46
N ALA A 78 0.39 -3.59 4.55
CA ALA A 78 1.28 -2.44 4.68
C ALA A 78 2.74 -2.85 4.71
N ALA A 79 3.08 -3.96 5.38
CA ALA A 79 4.45 -4.45 5.49
C ALA A 79 5.02 -4.92 4.15
N LEU A 80 4.18 -5.49 3.29
CA LEU A 80 4.59 -5.93 1.95
C LEU A 80 5.07 -4.76 1.07
N LEU A 81 4.56 -3.54 1.27
CA LEU A 81 4.93 -2.37 0.47
C LEU A 81 6.42 -1.98 0.62
N PRO A 82 6.92 -1.56 1.80
CA PRO A 82 8.31 -1.18 1.97
C PRO A 82 9.26 -2.36 1.71
N LEU A 83 8.89 -3.58 2.10
CA LEU A 83 9.71 -4.77 1.81
C LEU A 83 9.85 -4.99 0.30
N GLY A 84 8.75 -4.90 -0.44
CA GLY A 84 8.76 -4.96 -1.90
C GLY A 84 9.65 -3.89 -2.50
N PHE A 85 9.48 -2.62 -2.11
CA PHE A 85 10.29 -1.51 -2.62
C PHE A 85 11.78 -1.67 -2.32
N VAL A 86 12.14 -2.12 -1.12
CA VAL A 86 13.53 -2.40 -0.76
C VAL A 86 14.09 -3.48 -1.69
N VAL A 87 13.43 -4.63 -1.82
CA VAL A 87 13.87 -5.70 -2.75
C VAL A 87 13.97 -5.20 -4.19
N GLY A 88 13.06 -4.32 -4.61
CA GLY A 88 13.05 -3.76 -5.95
C GLY A 88 14.29 -2.93 -6.30
N LEU A 89 15.08 -2.45 -5.32
CA LEU A 89 16.35 -1.75 -5.59
C LEU A 89 17.36 -2.63 -6.31
N TRP A 90 17.27 -3.95 -6.14
CA TRP A 90 18.09 -4.93 -6.88
C TRP A 90 17.41 -5.43 -8.16
N GLY A 91 16.24 -4.90 -8.53
CA GLY A 91 15.47 -5.33 -9.69
C GLY A 91 16.18 -5.12 -11.03
N GLY A 92 17.11 -4.17 -11.10
CA GLY A 92 17.94 -3.93 -12.30
C GLY A 92 19.01 -5.00 -12.55
N VAL A 93 19.46 -5.69 -11.49
CA VAL A 93 20.55 -6.68 -11.56
C VAL A 93 20.06 -8.11 -11.35
N SER A 94 18.84 -8.30 -10.84
CA SER A 94 18.26 -9.60 -10.55
C SER A 94 16.80 -9.68 -10.99
N LEU A 95 16.51 -10.55 -11.95
CA LEU A 95 15.13 -10.87 -12.36
C LEU A 95 14.30 -11.41 -11.21
N THR A 96 14.91 -12.18 -10.31
CA THR A 96 14.25 -12.68 -9.11
C THR A 96 13.85 -11.53 -8.19
N ALA A 97 14.72 -10.53 -7.99
CA ALA A 97 14.38 -9.36 -7.18
C ALA A 97 13.26 -8.53 -7.83
N ALA A 98 13.30 -8.34 -9.15
CA ALA A 98 12.24 -7.66 -9.88
C ALA A 98 10.88 -8.39 -9.77
N ALA A 99 10.88 -9.72 -9.88
CA ALA A 99 9.69 -10.55 -9.73
C ALA A 99 9.14 -10.49 -8.29
N VAL A 100 10.00 -10.62 -7.28
CA VAL A 100 9.60 -10.53 -5.87
C VAL A 100 9.05 -9.14 -5.55
N PHE A 101 9.69 -8.07 -6.03
CA PHE A 101 9.17 -6.71 -5.91
C PHE A 101 7.76 -6.60 -6.50
N ALA A 102 7.58 -7.02 -7.75
CA ALA A 102 6.30 -6.87 -8.43
C ALA A 102 5.19 -7.67 -7.74
N LEU A 103 5.48 -8.92 -7.34
CA LEU A 103 4.54 -9.77 -6.62
C LEU A 103 4.20 -9.22 -5.23
N ALA A 104 5.20 -8.81 -4.45
CA ALA A 104 5.00 -8.29 -3.10
C ALA A 104 4.23 -6.97 -3.13
N TYR A 105 4.62 -6.05 -4.01
CA TYR A 105 3.91 -4.78 -4.21
C TYR A 105 2.47 -5.02 -4.68
N GLY A 106 2.28 -5.92 -5.66
CA GLY A 106 0.96 -6.33 -6.13
C GLY A 106 0.09 -6.88 -5.00
N ALA A 107 0.63 -7.80 -4.19
CA ALA A 107 -0.06 -8.40 -3.07
C ALA A 107 -0.43 -7.37 -1.98
N GLY A 108 0.52 -6.53 -1.57
CA GLY A 108 0.29 -5.46 -0.60
C GLY A 108 -0.77 -4.47 -1.08
N ASN A 109 -0.69 -4.04 -2.35
CA ASN A 109 -1.67 -3.14 -2.95
C ASN A 109 -3.06 -3.81 -3.06
N GLY A 110 -3.10 -5.09 -3.44
CA GLY A 110 -4.33 -5.88 -3.52
C GLY A 110 -5.03 -6.04 -2.18
N LEU A 111 -4.31 -6.45 -1.14
CA LEU A 111 -4.86 -6.56 0.20
C LEU A 111 -5.28 -5.21 0.76
N MET A 112 -4.54 -4.13 0.49
CA MET A 112 -4.93 -2.78 0.90
C MET A 112 -6.30 -2.35 0.37
N THR A 113 -6.68 -2.80 -0.83
CA THR A 113 -8.04 -2.53 -1.34
C THR A 113 -9.13 -3.30 -0.60
N VAL A 114 -8.85 -4.51 -0.12
CA VAL A 114 -9.78 -5.29 0.71
C VAL A 114 -9.92 -4.63 2.08
N VAL A 115 -8.78 -4.36 2.71
CA VAL A 115 -8.64 -3.69 4.00
C VAL A 115 -9.35 -2.34 4.02
N ARG A 116 -9.29 -1.57 2.93
CA ARG A 116 -10.02 -0.30 2.82
C ARG A 116 -11.55 -0.48 2.96
N GLY A 117 -12.09 -1.61 2.51
CA GLY A 117 -13.51 -1.94 2.62
C GLY A 117 -13.93 -2.49 3.99
N THR A 118 -12.99 -3.03 4.78
CA THR A 118 -13.30 -3.72 6.04
C THR A 118 -12.82 -2.97 7.29
N GLN A 119 -11.64 -2.34 7.27
CA GLN A 119 -11.09 -1.62 8.43
C GLN A 119 -12.02 -0.52 8.98
N PRO A 120 -12.64 0.34 8.15
CA PRO A 120 -13.51 1.39 8.69
C PRO A 120 -14.69 0.87 9.51
N LEU A 121 -15.18 -0.33 9.19
CA LEU A 121 -16.33 -0.95 9.87
C LEU A 121 -16.01 -1.30 11.33
N VAL A 122 -14.73 -1.56 11.63
CA VAL A 122 -14.25 -1.80 13.00
C VAL A 122 -13.74 -0.51 13.66
N LEU A 123 -13.36 0.50 12.87
CA LEU A 123 -12.77 1.75 13.37
C LEU A 123 -13.79 2.85 13.69
N PHE A 124 -14.94 2.88 13.00
CA PHE A 124 -15.87 4.01 13.06
C PHE A 124 -17.33 3.59 13.19
N ASP A 125 -18.12 4.44 13.84
CA ASP A 125 -19.57 4.24 13.98
C ASP A 125 -20.28 4.18 12.61
N HIS A 126 -21.18 3.21 12.46
CA HIS A 126 -21.90 2.95 11.21
C HIS A 126 -22.66 4.17 10.67
N ALA A 127 -23.17 5.04 11.56
CA ALA A 127 -23.89 6.25 11.18
C ALA A 127 -23.02 7.32 10.49
N THR A 128 -21.71 7.33 10.75
CA THR A 128 -20.78 8.34 10.19
C THR A 128 -19.77 7.76 9.20
N TYR A 129 -19.65 6.43 9.15
CA TYR A 129 -18.71 5.69 8.32
C TYR A 129 -18.75 6.11 6.84
N GLY A 130 -19.92 6.03 6.19
CA GLY A 130 -20.03 6.25 4.74
C GLY A 130 -19.62 7.67 4.32
N ALA A 131 -20.05 8.68 5.08
CA ALA A 131 -19.66 10.06 4.85
C ALA A 131 -18.16 10.29 5.11
N LEU A 132 -17.59 9.69 6.16
CA LEU A 132 -16.16 9.80 6.45
C LEU A 132 -15.31 9.18 5.35
N VAL A 133 -15.58 7.94 4.96
CA VAL A 133 -14.81 7.23 3.92
C VAL A 133 -15.00 7.84 2.54
N GLY A 134 -16.19 8.33 2.22
CA GLY A 134 -16.43 9.10 0.99
C GLY A 134 -15.54 10.34 0.90
N ARG A 135 -15.50 11.17 1.95
CA ARG A 135 -14.63 12.36 2.00
C ARG A 135 -13.15 12.01 1.92
N LEU A 136 -12.71 10.99 2.65
CA LEU A 136 -11.31 10.56 2.66
C LEU A 136 -10.88 10.03 1.29
N THR A 137 -11.76 9.28 0.62
CA THR A 137 -11.51 8.77 -0.74
C THR A 137 -11.43 9.90 -1.74
N ALA A 138 -12.36 10.87 -1.67
CA ALA A 138 -12.33 12.06 -2.52
C ALA A 138 -11.04 12.87 -2.34
N ALA A 139 -10.63 13.13 -1.10
CA ALA A 139 -9.36 13.82 -0.80
C ALA A 139 -8.15 13.04 -1.33
N SER A 140 -8.16 11.71 -1.20
CA SER A 140 -7.08 10.85 -1.70
C SER A 140 -6.94 10.94 -3.22
N PHE A 141 -8.03 11.11 -3.99
CA PHE A 141 -7.93 11.24 -5.44
C PHE A 141 -7.16 12.47 -5.89
N PHE A 142 -7.33 13.62 -5.22
CA PHE A 142 -6.56 14.83 -5.54
C PHE A 142 -5.06 14.61 -5.33
N VAL A 143 -4.68 13.96 -4.22
CA VAL A 143 -3.27 13.65 -3.94
C VAL A 143 -2.73 12.62 -4.94
N SER A 144 -3.49 11.55 -5.21
CA SER A 144 -3.10 10.53 -6.19
C SER A 144 -2.97 11.06 -7.61
N ALA A 145 -3.76 12.05 -8.01
CA ALA A 145 -3.67 12.65 -9.34
C ALA A 145 -2.32 13.36 -9.57
N ALA A 146 -1.70 13.89 -8.51
CA ALA A 146 -0.37 14.47 -8.58
C ALA A 146 0.76 13.43 -8.62
N ALA A 147 0.48 12.15 -8.34
CA ALA A 147 1.49 11.11 -8.18
C ALA A 147 2.29 10.85 -9.47
N PRO A 148 1.66 10.66 -10.65
CA PRO A 148 2.41 10.42 -11.88
C PRO A 148 3.36 11.57 -12.24
N VAL A 149 2.92 12.83 -12.08
CA VAL A 149 3.74 14.01 -12.37
C VAL A 149 4.90 14.14 -11.39
N THR A 150 4.62 13.94 -10.10
CA THR A 150 5.65 13.98 -9.05
C THR A 150 6.70 12.90 -9.27
N TYR A 151 6.27 11.67 -9.57
CA TYR A 151 7.20 10.57 -9.83
C TYR A 151 8.03 10.80 -11.09
N ALA A 152 7.41 11.29 -12.17
CA ALA A 152 8.15 11.63 -13.39
C ALA A 152 9.26 12.64 -13.08
N ALA A 153 8.95 13.72 -12.37
CA ALA A 153 9.94 14.72 -11.98
C ALA A 153 11.06 14.16 -11.08
N VAL A 154 10.74 13.23 -10.17
CA VAL A 154 11.75 12.57 -9.32
C VAL A 154 12.62 11.62 -10.13
N ILE A 155 12.02 10.82 -11.02
CA ILE A 155 12.74 9.88 -11.89
C ILE A 155 13.66 10.64 -12.83
N ASP A 156 13.20 11.73 -13.45
CA ASP A 156 13.98 12.52 -14.40
C ASP A 156 15.16 13.24 -13.74
N ARG A 157 14.99 13.72 -12.49
CA ARG A 157 16.02 14.50 -11.78
C ARG A 157 16.99 13.65 -10.97
N PHE A 158 16.50 12.57 -10.37
CA PHE A 158 17.23 11.79 -9.36
C PHE A 158 17.32 10.30 -9.69
N GLY A 159 16.63 9.84 -10.74
CA GLY A 159 16.67 8.45 -11.19
C GLY A 159 15.66 7.53 -10.51
N ALA A 160 15.48 6.35 -11.09
CA ALA A 160 14.52 5.33 -10.63
C ALA A 160 14.81 4.80 -9.22
N GLY A 161 16.08 4.66 -8.85
CA GLY A 161 16.49 4.21 -7.52
C GLY A 161 16.01 5.15 -6.41
N VAL A 162 16.17 6.47 -6.60
CA VAL A 162 15.71 7.47 -5.61
C VAL A 162 14.19 7.47 -5.51
N ALA A 163 13.47 7.36 -6.62
CA ALA A 163 12.02 7.22 -6.61
C ALA A 163 11.57 5.97 -5.83
N LEU A 164 12.30 4.85 -5.96
CA LEU A 164 11.98 3.61 -5.24
C LEU A 164 12.30 3.69 -3.74
N ILE A 165 13.40 4.33 -3.36
CA ILE A 165 13.72 4.63 -1.95
C ILE A 165 12.63 5.51 -1.34
N GLY A 166 12.21 6.58 -2.03
CA GLY A 166 11.09 7.40 -1.58
C GLY A 166 9.80 6.60 -1.42
N SER A 167 9.53 5.66 -2.34
CA SER A 167 8.41 4.72 -2.24
C SER A 167 8.50 3.83 -0.99
N ALA A 168 9.69 3.35 -0.65
CA ALA A 168 9.94 2.56 0.55
C ALA A 168 9.67 3.38 1.83
N VAL A 169 10.10 4.64 1.88
CA VAL A 169 9.81 5.54 3.01
C VAL A 169 8.31 5.76 3.17
N LEU A 170 7.59 6.03 2.08
CA LEU A 170 6.14 6.14 2.09
C LEU A 170 5.47 4.82 2.54
N GLY A 171 6.00 3.67 2.11
CA GLY A 171 5.56 2.36 2.57
C GLY A 171 5.75 2.15 4.09
N VAL A 172 6.87 2.61 4.64
CA VAL A 172 7.12 2.60 6.09
C VAL A 172 6.12 3.48 6.84
N ILE A 173 5.76 4.64 6.29
CA ILE A 173 4.72 5.51 6.89
C ILE A 173 3.37 4.79 6.94
N VAL A 174 2.99 4.11 5.85
CA VAL A 174 1.76 3.30 5.81
C VAL A 174 1.80 2.18 6.84
N LEU A 175 2.93 1.47 6.95
CA LEU A 175 3.14 0.42 7.95
C LEU A 175 3.05 0.96 9.38
N ALA A 176 3.69 2.09 9.67
CA ALA A 176 3.63 2.73 10.98
C ALA A 176 2.18 3.10 11.34
N CYS A 177 1.40 3.64 10.40
CA CYS A 177 -0.01 3.95 10.61
C CYS A 177 -0.84 2.69 10.90
N ALA A 178 -0.67 1.64 10.10
CA ALA A 178 -1.39 0.38 10.25
C ALA A 178 -1.04 -0.34 11.56
N ALA A 179 0.25 -0.44 11.90
CA ALA A 179 0.73 -1.03 13.14
C ALA A 179 0.24 -0.25 14.37
N THR A 180 0.26 1.09 14.31
CA THR A 180 -0.27 1.93 15.40
C THR A 180 -1.77 1.72 15.59
N LEU A 181 -2.55 1.63 14.51
CA LEU A 181 -3.98 1.30 14.58
C LEU A 181 -4.20 -0.08 15.24
N LEU A 182 -3.45 -1.09 14.82
CA LEU A 182 -3.53 -2.44 15.40
C LEU A 182 -3.23 -2.42 16.91
N LEU A 183 -2.16 -1.73 17.33
CA LEU A 183 -1.76 -1.64 18.74
C LEU A 183 -2.77 -0.88 19.59
N ILE A 184 -3.35 0.21 19.08
CA ILE A 184 -4.39 0.97 19.79
C ILE A 184 -5.60 0.08 20.05
N PHE A 185 -6.03 -0.72 19.07
CA PHE A 185 -7.25 -1.53 19.18
C PHE A 185 -7.03 -2.81 20.00
N ARG A 186 -5.90 -3.50 19.87
CA ARG A 186 -5.56 -4.65 20.72
C ARG A 186 -5.55 -4.31 22.21
N ARG A 187 -4.98 -3.15 22.57
CA ARG A 187 -4.99 -2.66 23.95
C ARG A 187 -6.41 -2.42 24.48
N ARG A 188 -7.37 -2.09 23.63
CA ARG A 188 -8.77 -1.92 24.06
C ARG A 188 -9.44 -3.25 24.36
N GLU A 189 -9.17 -4.28 23.56
CA GLU A 189 -9.67 -5.63 23.80
C GLU A 189 -9.13 -6.20 25.12
N GLU A 190 -7.85 -5.98 25.42
CA GLU A 190 -7.22 -6.39 26.67
C GLU A 190 -7.80 -5.68 27.91
N ILE A 191 -8.08 -4.37 27.83
CA ILE A 191 -8.66 -3.58 28.93
C ILE A 191 -10.16 -3.88 29.13
N SER A 192 -10.84 -4.35 28.08
CA SER A 192 -12.28 -4.66 28.11
C SER A 192 -12.57 -6.15 28.32
N GLY A 193 -11.54 -6.95 28.64
CA GLY A 193 -11.67 -8.38 28.96
C GLY A 193 -12.47 -8.63 30.26
N PRO A 194 -13.04 -9.84 30.40
CA PRO A 194 -14.23 -10.14 31.22
C PRO A 194 -14.12 -9.82 32.71
#